data_AF-A0A7V8AJY2-F1
#
_entry.id   AF-A0A7V8AJY2-F1
#
_cell.length_a   1.000
_cell.length_b   1.000
_cell.length_c   1.000
_cell.angle_alpha   90.00
_cell.angle_beta   90.00
_cell.angle_gamma   90.00
#
_symmetry.space_group_name_H-M   'P 1'
#
loop_
_entity.id
_entity.type
_entity.pdbx_description
1 polymer ?
#
loop_
_entity_poly.entity_id
_entity_poly.type
_entity_poly.pdbx_seq_one_letter_code
_entity_poly.pdbx_strand_id
1 'polypeptide(L)'
;VDQEGVYDRAVAAIRSARARGFLVNINCTLYDHSDIEAMAQFFTFICQELKVESITLSPGFAYQDAPTQNQFLSRQNSRMTFRRLFALNRGWRFSHSALFLDFLAGNQSYQCTPWGNPTRNVFGWQRPCYLLNHGHAATFRELMTTTDWSAYGIGHHGACDNCMMHCGFEPTAVNDTVTHPWKAMQAALLGPRTKGAMAPEPPR
;
A
#
# COMPACT_ATOMS: atom_id res chain seq x y z
N VAL A 1 -14.40 -12.06 -9.66
CA VAL A 1 -13.04 -12.51 -9.27
C VAL A 1 -12.99 -14.00 -9.60
N ASP A 2 -11.85 -14.56 -10.00
CA ASP A 2 -11.69 -15.99 -10.34
C ASP A 2 -12.29 -16.46 -11.68
N GLN A 3 -12.09 -15.67 -12.75
CA GLN A 3 -12.36 -16.16 -14.11
C GLN A 3 -11.15 -16.94 -14.64
N GLU A 4 -11.41 -18.12 -15.20
CA GLU A 4 -10.39 -18.97 -15.82
C GLU A 4 -9.64 -18.23 -16.94
N GLY A 5 -8.32 -18.45 -17.03
CA GLY A 5 -7.45 -17.85 -18.05
C GLY A 5 -7.13 -16.37 -17.87
N VAL A 6 -7.65 -15.68 -16.85
CA VAL A 6 -7.30 -14.26 -16.59
C VAL A 6 -5.81 -14.10 -16.30
N TYR A 7 -5.21 -15.03 -15.56
CA TYR A 7 -3.77 -15.01 -15.28
C TYR A 7 -2.94 -15.06 -16.57
N ASP A 8 -3.20 -16.04 -17.45
CA ASP A 8 -2.45 -16.21 -18.69
C ASP A 8 -2.62 -14.99 -19.63
N ARG A 9 -3.83 -14.46 -19.71
CA ARG A 9 -4.12 -13.24 -20.47
C ARG A 9 -3.37 -12.03 -19.92
N ALA A 10 -3.32 -11.87 -18.59
CA ALA A 10 -2.59 -10.79 -17.95
C ALA A 10 -1.08 -10.90 -18.23
N VAL A 11 -0.51 -12.10 -18.10
CA VAL A 11 0.91 -12.36 -18.42
C VAL A 11 1.22 -12.06 -19.89
N ALA A 12 0.38 -12.51 -20.82
CA ALA A 12 0.55 -12.23 -22.24
C ALA A 12 0.47 -10.72 -22.55
N ALA A 13 -0.47 -10.01 -21.92
CA ALA A 13 -0.61 -8.56 -22.06
C ALA A 13 0.62 -7.81 -21.51
N ILE A 14 1.13 -8.22 -20.34
CA ILE A 14 2.37 -7.67 -19.76
C ILE A 14 3.53 -7.85 -20.73
N ARG A 15 3.74 -9.07 -21.26
CA ARG A 15 4.82 -9.34 -22.24
C ARG A 15 4.69 -8.45 -23.48
N SER A 16 3.48 -8.29 -24.01
CA SER A 16 3.21 -7.42 -25.17
C SER A 16 3.50 -5.95 -24.89
N ALA A 17 3.06 -5.44 -23.73
CA ALA A 17 3.34 -4.06 -23.31
C ALA A 17 4.85 -3.82 -23.14
N ARG A 18 5.57 -4.74 -22.51
CA ARG A 18 7.03 -4.68 -22.35
C ARG A 18 7.76 -4.71 -23.70
N ALA A 19 7.35 -5.58 -24.61
CA ALA A 19 7.94 -5.67 -25.96
C ALA A 19 7.78 -4.37 -26.77
N ARG A 20 6.76 -3.56 -26.44
CA ARG A 20 6.52 -2.24 -27.05
C ARG A 20 7.19 -1.09 -26.30
N GLY A 21 7.98 -1.36 -25.26
CA GLY A 21 8.72 -0.35 -24.50
C GLY A 21 7.90 0.33 -23.39
N PHE A 22 6.71 -0.16 -23.05
CA PHE A 22 5.95 0.38 -21.92
C PHE A 22 6.56 -0.04 -20.59
N LEU A 23 6.50 0.88 -19.64
CA LEU A 23 6.73 0.62 -18.22
C LEU A 23 5.48 -0.04 -17.63
N VAL A 24 5.65 -1.18 -16.97
CA VAL A 24 4.57 -1.97 -16.37
C VAL A 24 4.82 -2.09 -14.87
N ASN A 25 3.84 -1.63 -14.09
CA ASN A 25 3.81 -1.79 -12.65
C ASN A 25 2.68 -2.76 -12.27
N ILE A 26 2.96 -3.70 -11.36
CA ILE A 26 1.98 -4.61 -10.80
C ILE A 26 1.44 -4.02 -9.49
N ASN A 27 0.13 -3.78 -9.42
CA ASN A 27 -0.55 -3.47 -8.17
C ASN A 27 -0.97 -4.77 -7.47
N CYS A 28 -0.49 -4.99 -6.26
CA CYS A 28 -0.69 -6.20 -5.48
C CYS A 28 -1.22 -5.86 -4.07
N THR A 29 -2.31 -6.54 -3.69
CA THR A 29 -2.90 -6.45 -2.36
C THR A 29 -2.65 -7.77 -1.61
N LEU A 30 -2.11 -7.69 -0.40
CA LEU A 30 -1.94 -8.86 0.48
C LEU A 30 -3.06 -8.97 1.51
N TYR A 31 -3.70 -10.15 1.57
CA TYR A 31 -4.73 -10.50 2.54
C TYR A 31 -4.19 -11.44 3.62
N ASP A 32 -4.96 -11.65 4.71
CA ASP A 32 -4.51 -12.39 5.91
C ASP A 32 -4.01 -13.81 5.62
N HIS A 33 -4.70 -14.51 4.73
CA HIS A 33 -4.37 -15.90 4.36
C HIS A 33 -3.57 -16.00 3.05
N SER A 34 -2.89 -14.93 2.65
CA SER A 34 -2.01 -15.00 1.48
C SER A 34 -0.88 -15.99 1.76
N ASP A 35 -0.69 -16.96 0.86
CA ASP A 35 0.49 -17.81 0.88
C ASP A 35 1.73 -16.97 0.55
N ILE A 36 2.58 -16.76 1.55
CA ILE A 36 3.75 -15.90 1.47
C ILE A 36 4.83 -16.49 0.57
N GLU A 37 4.97 -17.81 0.55
CA GLU A 37 5.94 -18.47 -0.32
C GLU A 37 5.48 -18.40 -1.78
N ALA A 38 4.19 -18.66 -2.03
CA ALA A 38 3.62 -18.48 -3.36
C ALA A 38 3.72 -17.02 -3.84
N MET A 39 3.49 -16.04 -2.95
CA MET A 39 3.66 -14.62 -3.27
C MET A 39 5.12 -14.27 -3.57
N ALA A 40 6.07 -14.80 -2.81
CA ALA A 40 7.50 -14.61 -3.06
C ALA A 40 7.95 -15.20 -4.41
N GLN A 41 7.43 -16.38 -4.76
CA GLN A 41 7.64 -16.99 -6.08
C GLN A 41 7.03 -16.13 -7.19
N PHE A 42 5.81 -15.64 -7.01
CA PHE A 42 5.15 -14.74 -7.95
C PHE A 42 5.95 -13.44 -8.16
N PHE A 43 6.44 -12.80 -7.09
CA PHE A 43 7.26 -11.59 -7.18
C PHE A 43 8.58 -11.83 -7.89
N THR A 44 9.20 -12.99 -7.64
CA THR A 44 10.41 -13.42 -8.34
C THR A 44 10.13 -13.59 -9.84
N PHE A 45 9.06 -14.29 -10.20
CA PHE A 45 8.62 -14.47 -11.59
C PHE A 45 8.38 -13.13 -12.30
N ILE A 46 7.58 -12.23 -11.74
CA ILE A 46 7.26 -10.96 -12.42
C ILE A 46 8.49 -10.03 -12.53
N CYS A 47 9.36 -9.99 -11.52
CA CYS A 47 10.55 -9.14 -11.55
C CYS A 47 11.66 -9.70 -12.47
N GLN A 48 11.88 -11.01 -12.46
CA GLN A 48 13.02 -11.63 -13.16
C GLN A 48 12.63 -12.11 -14.57
N GLU A 49 11.46 -12.72 -14.75
CA GLU A 49 11.04 -13.28 -16.04
C GLU A 49 10.20 -12.30 -16.86
N LEU A 50 9.20 -11.65 -16.25
CA LEU A 50 8.40 -10.64 -16.95
C LEU A 50 9.10 -9.28 -17.00
N LYS A 51 10.13 -9.09 -16.17
CA LYS A 51 10.93 -7.86 -16.07
C LYS A 51 10.05 -6.63 -15.88
N VAL A 52 8.99 -6.72 -15.07
CA VAL A 52 8.17 -5.54 -14.71
C VAL A 52 9.03 -4.53 -13.95
N GLU A 53 8.74 -3.26 -14.10
CA GLU A 53 9.47 -2.15 -13.50
C GLU A 53 9.46 -2.25 -11.98
N SER A 54 8.26 -2.43 -11.44
CA SER A 54 8.03 -2.34 -10.01
C SER A 54 6.72 -3.00 -9.60
N ILE A 55 6.60 -3.22 -8.30
CA ILE A 55 5.41 -3.73 -7.64
C ILE A 55 4.91 -2.63 -6.68
N THR A 56 3.68 -2.16 -6.88
CA THR A 56 2.94 -1.41 -5.87
C THR A 56 2.25 -2.42 -4.95
N LEU A 57 2.52 -2.33 -3.65
CA LEU A 57 2.19 -3.30 -2.64
C LEU A 57 1.42 -2.64 -1.48
N SER A 58 0.30 -3.24 -1.08
CA SER A 58 -0.43 -2.80 0.11
C SER A 58 -1.14 -3.95 0.83
N PRO A 59 -1.36 -3.85 2.15
CA PRO A 59 -2.27 -4.75 2.85
C PRO A 59 -3.70 -4.55 2.36
N GLY A 60 -4.49 -5.62 2.39
CA GLY A 60 -5.94 -5.54 2.24
C GLY A 60 -6.54 -4.69 3.37
N PHE A 61 -7.40 -3.75 3.00
CA PHE A 61 -8.06 -2.84 3.93
C PHE A 61 -9.53 -3.19 4.07
N ALA A 62 -9.99 -3.34 5.32
CA ALA A 62 -11.40 -3.50 5.64
C ALA A 62 -12.12 -2.18 5.45
N TYR A 63 -12.70 -1.94 4.28
CA TYR A 63 -13.70 -0.87 4.15
C TYR A 63 -15.06 -1.39 4.61
N GLN A 64 -15.89 -0.51 5.18
CA GLN A 64 -17.18 -0.88 5.78
C GLN A 64 -18.11 -1.60 4.78
N ASP A 65 -18.04 -1.22 3.50
CA ASP A 65 -18.82 -1.81 2.42
C ASP A 65 -18.23 -3.12 1.85
N ALA A 66 -17.13 -3.64 2.43
CA ALA A 66 -16.54 -4.87 1.94
C ALA A 66 -17.48 -6.06 2.25
N PRO A 67 -17.85 -6.89 1.25
CA PRO A 67 -18.82 -7.97 1.41
C PRO A 67 -18.36 -9.10 2.35
N THR A 68 -17.11 -9.11 2.80
CA THR A 68 -16.59 -10.09 3.76
C THR A 68 -15.60 -9.44 4.72
N GLN A 69 -16.04 -9.16 5.95
CA GLN A 69 -15.21 -8.50 6.96
C GLN A 69 -14.18 -9.44 7.63
N ASN A 70 -14.33 -10.76 7.49
CA ASN A 70 -13.48 -11.76 8.15
C ASN A 70 -12.11 -12.01 7.48
N GLN A 71 -11.76 -11.28 6.41
CA GLN A 71 -10.51 -11.48 5.65
C GLN A 71 -9.43 -10.42 5.93
N PHE A 72 -9.72 -9.46 6.81
CA PHE A 72 -8.87 -8.29 6.98
C PHE A 72 -7.90 -8.40 8.14
N LEU A 73 -6.66 -8.05 7.85
CA LEU A 73 -5.56 -8.07 8.78
C LEU A 73 -5.76 -7.03 9.88
N SER A 74 -5.61 -7.43 11.14
CA SER A 74 -5.22 -6.47 12.17
C SER A 74 -3.92 -5.81 11.75
N ARG A 75 -3.67 -4.58 12.21
CA ARG A 75 -2.43 -3.88 11.87
C ARG A 75 -1.17 -4.66 12.30
N GLN A 76 -1.24 -5.34 13.44
CA GLN A 76 -0.18 -6.22 13.92
C GLN A 76 0.02 -7.44 12.99
N ASN A 77 -1.06 -8.09 12.57
CA ASN A 77 -0.97 -9.22 11.64
C ASN A 77 -0.38 -8.75 10.31
N SER A 78 -0.80 -7.58 9.80
CA SER A 78 -0.24 -6.99 8.56
C SER A 78 1.27 -6.86 8.66
N ARG A 79 1.78 -6.28 9.75
CA ARG A 79 3.22 -6.12 9.99
C ARG A 79 3.95 -7.46 10.00
N MET A 80 3.38 -8.48 10.64
CA MET A 80 3.99 -9.82 10.67
C MET A 80 4.01 -10.47 9.28
N THR A 81 2.94 -10.35 8.51
CA THR A 81 2.82 -10.84 7.13
C THR A 81 3.87 -10.18 6.23
N PHE A 82 3.99 -8.84 6.28
CA PHE A 82 5.00 -8.12 5.51
C PHE A 82 6.43 -8.46 5.91
N ARG A 83 6.72 -8.66 7.21
CA ARG A 83 8.06 -9.10 7.65
C ARG A 83 8.42 -10.48 7.13
N ARG A 84 7.47 -11.42 7.11
CA ARG A 84 7.67 -12.75 6.51
C ARG A 84 7.96 -12.63 5.02
N LEU A 85 7.18 -11.84 4.29
CA LEU A 85 7.38 -11.60 2.87
C LEU A 85 8.74 -10.93 2.56
N PHE A 86 9.07 -9.85 3.27
CA PHE A 86 10.33 -9.13 3.05
C PHE A 86 11.56 -9.94 3.45
N ALA A 87 11.44 -10.90 4.38
CA ALA A 87 12.53 -11.82 4.70
C ALA A 87 12.88 -12.76 3.53
N LEU A 88 11.94 -12.97 2.60
CA LEU A 88 12.13 -13.77 1.39
C LEU A 88 12.56 -12.94 0.17
N ASN A 89 12.74 -11.63 0.32
CA ASN A 89 13.03 -10.73 -0.80
C ASN A 89 14.31 -11.17 -1.55
N ARG A 90 14.18 -11.39 -2.86
CA ARG A 90 15.28 -11.80 -3.75
C ARG A 90 15.66 -10.70 -4.75
N GLY A 91 15.64 -9.44 -4.30
CA GLY A 91 15.92 -8.27 -5.14
C GLY A 91 14.70 -7.78 -5.94
N TRP A 92 13.50 -7.96 -5.38
CA TRP A 92 12.27 -7.44 -5.96
C TRP A 92 12.26 -5.90 -5.95
N ARG A 93 11.68 -5.32 -7.00
CA ARG A 93 11.58 -3.88 -7.17
C ARG A 93 10.20 -3.41 -6.74
N PHE A 94 10.15 -2.53 -5.74
CA PHE A 94 8.90 -1.96 -5.25
C PHE A 94 8.74 -0.51 -5.71
N SER A 95 7.51 -0.11 -5.98
CA SER A 95 7.14 1.27 -6.34
C SER A 95 6.81 2.09 -5.08
N HIS A 96 7.71 2.03 -4.10
CA HIS A 96 7.50 2.60 -2.76
C HIS A 96 8.78 3.24 -2.25
N SER A 97 8.62 4.28 -1.42
CA SER A 97 9.71 4.77 -0.61
C SER A 97 10.19 3.69 0.36
N ALA A 98 11.49 3.71 0.65
CA ALA A 98 12.08 2.76 1.59
C ALA A 98 11.43 2.85 2.98
N LEU A 99 11.04 4.06 3.39
CA LEU A 99 10.35 4.30 4.65
C LEU A 99 8.92 3.76 4.67
N PHE A 100 8.20 3.72 3.54
CA PHE A 100 6.90 3.06 3.48
C PHE A 100 7.05 1.53 3.59
N LEU A 101 8.04 0.92 2.93
CA LEU A 101 8.32 -0.50 3.09
C LEU A 101 8.71 -0.83 4.55
N ASP A 102 9.49 0.04 5.19
CA ASP A 102 9.88 -0.11 6.60
C ASP A 102 8.69 0.08 7.56
N PHE A 103 7.75 0.95 7.20
CA PHE A 103 6.44 1.09 7.86
C PHE A 103 5.59 -0.18 7.74
N LEU A 104 5.50 -0.77 6.55
CA LEU A 104 4.81 -2.05 6.34
C LEU A 104 5.40 -3.17 7.21
N ALA A 105 6.72 -3.16 7.44
CA ALA A 105 7.40 -4.09 8.35
C ALA A 105 7.25 -3.73 9.85
N GLY A 106 6.53 -2.67 10.18
CA GLY A 106 6.26 -2.21 11.55
C GLY A 106 7.41 -1.51 12.24
N ASN A 107 8.40 -1.01 11.50
CA ASN A 107 9.55 -0.30 12.08
C ASN A 107 9.35 1.22 12.13
N GLN A 108 8.32 1.73 11.45
CA GLN A 108 7.90 3.12 11.50
C GLN A 108 6.50 3.24 12.10
N SER A 109 6.29 4.34 12.82
CA SER A 109 4.96 4.74 13.32
C SER A 109 4.54 6.02 12.61
N TYR A 110 3.49 5.92 11.81
CA TYR A 110 3.00 7.02 10.99
C TYR A 110 1.52 7.26 11.23
N GLN A 111 1.14 8.53 11.14
CA GLN A 111 -0.23 8.93 10.85
C GLN A 111 -0.47 9.06 9.36
N CYS A 112 -1.69 8.78 8.94
CA CYS A 112 -2.12 8.92 7.56
C CYS A 112 -2.05 10.40 7.13
N THR A 113 -1.65 10.65 5.89
CA THR A 113 -1.86 11.93 5.20
C THR A 113 -3.08 11.74 4.28
N PRO A 114 -4.33 11.86 4.78
CA PRO A 114 -5.54 11.44 4.05
C PRO A 114 -5.79 12.22 2.76
N TRP A 115 -5.27 13.44 2.67
CA TRP A 115 -5.35 14.31 1.49
C TRP A 115 -4.23 14.06 0.47
N GLY A 116 -3.28 13.16 0.75
CA GLY A 116 -2.09 12.95 -0.08
C GLY A 116 -2.35 12.26 -1.43
N ASN A 117 -3.50 11.60 -1.59
CA ASN A 117 -3.92 10.99 -2.85
C ASN A 117 -5.44 11.24 -3.11
N PRO A 118 -5.81 12.46 -3.51
CA PRO A 118 -7.20 12.82 -3.75
C PRO A 118 -7.76 12.08 -4.98
N THR A 119 -8.97 11.54 -4.88
CA THR A 119 -9.58 10.75 -5.95
C THR A 119 -10.76 11.47 -6.57
N ARG A 120 -10.74 11.58 -7.90
CA ARG A 120 -11.87 12.04 -8.71
C ARG A 120 -12.43 10.88 -9.52
N ASN A 121 -13.72 10.64 -9.40
CA ASN A 121 -14.45 9.67 -10.19
C ASN A 121 -15.64 10.34 -10.91
N VAL A 122 -16.52 9.54 -11.52
CA VAL A 122 -17.68 10.05 -12.29
C VAL A 122 -18.66 10.86 -11.43
N PHE A 123 -18.66 10.70 -10.11
CA PHE A 123 -19.51 11.43 -9.17
C PHE A 123 -18.86 12.72 -8.64
N GLY A 124 -17.57 12.95 -8.90
CA GLY A 124 -16.82 14.11 -8.43
C GLY A 124 -15.59 13.74 -7.61
N TRP A 125 -15.12 14.66 -6.77
CA TRP A 125 -13.98 14.47 -5.87
C TRP A 125 -14.42 13.77 -4.58
N GLN A 126 -14.04 12.52 -4.41
CA GLN A 126 -14.50 11.69 -3.30
C GLN A 126 -13.91 12.12 -1.94
N ARG A 127 -14.75 12.14 -0.90
CA ARG A 127 -14.40 12.47 0.48
C ARG A 127 -14.32 11.23 1.39
N PRO A 128 -13.54 11.28 2.47
CA PRO A 128 -12.28 12.04 2.54
C PRO A 128 -11.22 11.44 1.60
N CYS A 129 -11.28 10.13 1.35
CA CYS A 129 -10.32 9.39 0.56
C CYS A 129 -11.04 8.35 -0.32
N TYR A 130 -10.29 7.72 -1.22
CA TYR A 130 -10.88 6.79 -2.19
C TYR A 130 -11.49 5.52 -1.56
N LEU A 131 -11.22 5.25 -0.28
CA LEU A 131 -11.72 4.06 0.43
C LEU A 131 -13.04 4.29 1.19
N LEU A 132 -13.22 5.44 1.84
CA LEU A 132 -14.34 5.65 2.78
C LEU A 132 -15.61 6.25 2.15
N ASN A 133 -15.48 6.96 1.01
CA ASN A 133 -16.61 7.45 0.21
C ASN A 133 -17.76 8.13 1.00
N HIS A 134 -17.45 9.09 1.86
CA HIS A 134 -18.43 9.89 2.61
C HIS A 134 -19.07 11.03 1.78
N GLY A 135 -19.19 10.84 0.45
CA GLY A 135 -19.72 11.82 -0.49
C GLY A 135 -18.68 12.45 -1.41
N HIS A 136 -19.10 13.42 -2.24
CA HIS A 136 -18.28 13.99 -3.31
C HIS A 136 -18.35 15.53 -3.33
N ALA A 137 -17.21 16.15 -3.62
CA ALA A 137 -17.09 17.58 -3.89
C ALA A 137 -17.12 17.85 -5.40
N ALA A 138 -17.69 18.97 -5.81
CA ALA A 138 -17.74 19.34 -7.22
C ALA A 138 -16.37 19.80 -7.74
N THR A 139 -15.56 20.43 -6.88
CA THR A 139 -14.23 20.93 -7.23
C THR A 139 -13.16 20.44 -6.26
N PHE A 140 -11.90 20.43 -6.72
CA PHE A 140 -10.76 20.11 -5.87
C PHE A 140 -10.64 21.10 -4.71
N ARG A 141 -10.91 22.39 -4.94
CA ARG A 141 -10.90 23.41 -3.90
C ARG A 141 -11.90 23.07 -2.79
N GLU A 142 -13.13 22.73 -3.17
CA GLU A 142 -14.16 22.33 -2.22
C GLU A 142 -13.75 21.07 -1.44
N LEU A 143 -13.21 20.04 -2.10
CA LEU A 143 -12.65 18.86 -1.43
C LEU A 143 -11.65 19.29 -0.34
N MET A 144 -10.69 20.14 -0.69
CA MET A 144 -9.61 20.53 0.21
C MET A 144 -10.07 21.42 1.37
N THR A 145 -11.01 22.34 1.14
CA THR A 145 -11.41 23.33 2.14
C THR A 145 -12.57 22.91 3.02
N THR A 146 -13.45 22.01 2.55
CA THR A 146 -14.65 21.62 3.29
C THR A 146 -14.58 20.23 3.91
N THR A 147 -13.54 19.45 3.61
CA THR A 147 -13.31 18.16 4.26
C THR A 147 -12.56 18.38 5.57
N ASP A 148 -13.13 17.88 6.67
CA ASP A 148 -12.40 17.83 7.94
C ASP A 148 -11.37 16.71 7.90
N TRP A 149 -10.17 17.04 7.41
CA TRP A 149 -9.06 16.09 7.33
C TRP A 149 -8.56 15.61 8.69
N SER A 150 -8.74 16.43 9.74
CA SER A 150 -8.26 16.13 11.08
C SER A 150 -9.06 14.99 11.73
N ALA A 151 -10.31 14.81 11.34
CA ALA A 151 -11.17 13.72 11.77
C ALA A 151 -10.74 12.34 11.24
N TYR A 152 -9.76 12.24 10.33
CA TYR A 152 -9.34 10.96 9.73
C TYR A 152 -7.89 10.61 10.06
N GLY A 153 -7.66 9.34 10.31
CA GLY A 153 -6.40 8.83 10.81
C GLY A 153 -6.63 7.77 11.89
N ILE A 154 -5.57 7.07 12.26
CA ILE A 154 -5.63 6.07 13.33
C ILE A 154 -5.95 6.78 14.63
N GLY A 155 -6.92 6.27 15.41
CA GLY A 155 -7.35 6.92 16.65
C GLY A 155 -8.26 8.14 16.46
N HIS A 156 -8.45 8.59 15.22
CA HIS A 156 -9.35 9.71 14.92
C HIS A 156 -10.67 9.21 14.31
N HIS A 157 -10.61 8.15 13.49
CA HIS A 157 -11.78 7.55 12.87
C HIS A 157 -11.69 6.02 12.94
N GLY A 158 -12.73 5.36 13.46
CA GLY A 158 -12.71 3.90 13.67
C GLY A 158 -12.45 3.08 12.40
N ALA A 159 -12.90 3.54 11.23
CA ALA A 159 -12.59 2.88 9.96
C ALA A 159 -11.09 2.94 9.58
N CYS A 160 -10.30 3.84 10.17
CA CYS A 160 -8.89 4.01 9.87
C CYS A 160 -7.96 3.18 10.78
N ASP A 161 -8.47 2.58 11.86
CA ASP A 161 -7.64 2.00 12.94
C ASP A 161 -6.68 0.90 12.48
N ASN A 162 -7.08 0.12 11.49
CA ASN A 162 -6.24 -0.93 10.89
C ASN A 162 -5.65 -0.54 9.53
N CYS A 163 -5.88 0.69 9.06
CA CYS A 163 -5.45 1.11 7.73
C CYS A 163 -3.92 1.20 7.65
N MET A 164 -3.34 0.59 6.62
CA MET A 164 -1.92 0.71 6.24
C MET A 164 -1.77 0.96 4.73
N MET A 165 -2.82 1.49 4.09
CA MET A 165 -2.86 1.66 2.64
C MET A 165 -1.89 2.71 2.12
N HIS A 166 -1.21 2.37 1.02
CA HIS A 166 -0.17 3.21 0.43
C HIS A 166 -0.66 4.62 0.11
N CYS A 167 -1.92 4.81 -0.30
CA CYS A 167 -2.43 6.13 -0.67
C CYS A 167 -2.42 7.20 0.41
N GLY A 168 -2.44 6.80 1.68
CA GLY A 168 -2.40 7.70 2.82
C GLY A 168 -1.07 7.68 3.56
N PHE A 169 -0.40 6.52 3.58
CA PHE A 169 0.85 6.34 4.32
C PHE A 169 2.11 6.51 3.47
N GLU A 170 2.04 6.32 2.14
CA GLU A 170 3.15 6.66 1.23
C GLU A 170 3.42 8.17 1.23
N PRO A 171 2.42 9.08 1.13
CA PRO A 171 2.69 10.51 1.24
C PRO A 171 3.33 10.90 2.58
N THR A 172 2.91 10.26 3.68
CA THR A 172 3.57 10.44 4.99
C THR A 172 5.03 9.99 4.95
N ALA A 173 5.31 8.80 4.40
CA ALA A 173 6.66 8.26 4.29
C ALA A 173 7.56 9.07 3.34
N VAL A 174 6.99 9.67 2.29
CA VAL A 174 7.68 10.60 1.38
C VAL A 174 8.04 11.89 2.11
N ASN A 175 7.10 12.48 2.87
CA ASN A 175 7.40 13.64 3.71
C ASN A 175 8.51 13.32 4.73
N ASP A 176 8.48 12.13 5.35
CA ASP A 176 9.53 11.66 6.26
C ASP A 176 10.87 11.47 5.52
N THR A 177 10.85 11.00 4.28
CA THR A 177 12.04 10.84 3.44
C THR A 177 12.71 12.18 3.16
N VAL A 178 11.93 13.22 2.85
CA VAL A 178 12.44 14.57 2.58
C VAL A 178 12.97 15.23 3.84
N THR A 179 12.29 15.06 4.97
CA THR A 179 12.66 15.65 6.26
C THR A 179 13.83 14.94 6.94
N HIS A 180 13.97 13.62 6.74
CA HIS A 180 15.01 12.78 7.32
C HIS A 180 15.76 11.95 6.26
N PRO A 181 16.56 12.59 5.38
CA PRO A 181 17.21 11.92 4.25
C PRO A 181 18.19 10.82 4.67
N TRP A 182 18.90 10.99 5.80
CA TRP A 182 19.82 9.97 6.32
C TRP A 182 19.10 8.71 6.79
N LYS A 183 17.94 8.87 7.43
CA LYS A 183 17.06 7.76 7.84
C LYS A 183 16.55 7.01 6.61
N ALA A 184 16.10 7.74 5.59
CA ALA A 184 15.65 7.14 4.34
C ALA A 184 16.78 6.42 3.58
N MET A 185 17.97 7.00 3.55
CA MET A 185 19.16 6.37 2.95
C MET A 185 19.52 5.06 3.67
N GLN A 186 19.50 5.06 5.00
CA GLN A 186 19.73 3.84 5.78
C GLN A 186 18.68 2.77 5.49
N ALA A 187 17.40 3.14 5.45
CA ALA A 187 16.32 2.21 5.11
C ALA A 187 16.43 1.68 3.67
N ALA A 188 16.85 2.51 2.72
CA ALA A 188 17.04 2.10 1.32
C ALA A 188 18.21 1.11 1.16
N LEU A 189 19.30 1.30 1.91
CA LEU A 189 20.48 0.43 1.85
C LEU A 189 20.29 -0.89 2.58
N LEU A 190 19.67 -0.87 3.77
CA LEU A 190 19.50 -2.05 4.61
C LEU A 190 18.21 -2.83 4.32
N GLY A 191 17.24 -2.16 3.70
CA GLY A 191 15.88 -2.67 3.57
C GLY A 191 15.12 -2.70 4.91
N PRO A 192 13.84 -3.15 4.88
CA PRO A 192 13.02 -3.23 6.08
C PRO A 192 13.56 -4.25 7.09
N ARG A 193 13.62 -3.88 8.38
CA ARG A 193 13.98 -4.83 9.43
C ARG A 193 12.85 -5.84 9.67
N THR A 194 13.17 -7.13 9.59
CA THR A 194 12.18 -8.22 9.71
C THR A 194 12.20 -8.96 11.06
N LYS A 195 13.17 -8.67 11.94
CA LYS A 195 13.31 -9.27 13.29
C LYS A 195 13.47 -8.21 14.39
N GLY A 196 13.10 -8.55 15.63
CA GLY A 196 13.17 -7.63 16.79
C GLY A 196 11.92 -6.76 16.98
N ALA A 197 11.97 -5.86 17.97
CA ALA A 197 10.85 -5.02 18.41
C ALA A 197 10.33 -4.09 17.31
N MET A 198 9.01 -3.91 17.24
CA MET A 198 8.33 -2.98 16.33
C MET A 198 8.21 -1.59 16.98
N ALA A 199 8.00 -0.56 16.14
CA ALA A 199 7.67 0.77 16.63
C ALA A 199 6.29 0.78 17.32
N PRO A 200 6.11 1.62 18.36
CA PRO A 200 4.82 1.77 19.02
C PRO A 200 3.77 2.27 18.03
N GLU A 201 2.52 1.84 18.19
CA GLU A 201 1.43 2.35 17.37
C GLU A 201 1.10 3.80 17.73
N PRO A 202 0.57 4.60 16.78
CA PRO A 202 -0.01 5.89 17.10
C PRO A 202 -1.11 5.73 18.17
N PRO A 203 -1.30 6.75 19.03
CA PRO A 203 -2.36 6.72 20.04
C PRO A 203 -3.74 6.53 19.39
N ARG A 204 -4.60 5.78 20.08
CA ARG A 204 -6.00 5.58 19.73
C ARG A 204 -6.90 6.43 20.60
#